data_AF-A0A7W4E0Z8-F1
#
_entry.id   AF-A0A7W4E0Z8-F1
#
_cell.length_a   1.000
_cell.length_b   1.000
_cell.length_c   1.000
_cell.angle_alpha   90.00
_cell.angle_beta   90.00
_cell.angle_gamma   90.00
#
_symmetry.space_group_name_H-M   'P 1'
#
loop_
_entity.id
_entity.type
_entity.pdbx_description
1 polymer ?
#
loop_
_entity_poly.entity_id
_entity_poly.type
_entity_poly.pdbx_seq_one_letter_code
_entity_poly.pdbx_strand_id
1 'polypeptide(L)'
;MRNILFIVIFFIYNTLFSQISMKVSVFSKKEDDYMLKIEVINDSDYDYIIPIDTANYRYYFPEETCANFYRLENYPDLGIIFKIKNKKNEYMDSLLSGFMHLTEEELLAISKKRKEKERIHREKIKNWKRKYHIKGDYKNIDINWYLYNQLKVLKSKKSITYLKNFNINDINIGLDINSSSYYYYHLDKNVDYPMFLEICIDKKIYDHLTQKQKEEFKGYMFFSGKIQSNEIMIRK
;
A
#
# COMPACT_ATOMS: atom_id res chain seq x y z
N MET A 1 18.59 -38.67 -15.73
CA MET A 1 19.47 -37.49 -15.54
C MET A 1 19.10 -36.31 -16.45
N ARG A 2 18.90 -36.49 -17.77
CA ARG A 2 18.51 -35.40 -18.69
C ARG A 2 17.24 -34.64 -18.27
N ASN A 3 16.20 -35.36 -17.82
CA ASN A 3 14.93 -34.75 -17.40
C ASN A 3 15.03 -33.97 -16.07
N ILE A 4 15.94 -34.35 -15.17
CA ILE A 4 16.17 -33.63 -13.91
C ILE A 4 16.91 -32.31 -14.20
N LEU A 5 17.86 -32.32 -15.13
CA LEU A 5 18.58 -31.11 -15.55
C LEU A 5 17.63 -30.06 -16.14
N PHE A 6 16.67 -30.46 -16.97
CA PHE A 6 15.65 -29.56 -17.52
C PHE A 6 14.74 -28.96 -16.45
N ILE A 7 14.34 -29.75 -15.44
CA ILE A 7 13.54 -29.26 -14.32
C ILE A 7 14.34 -28.23 -13.50
N VAL A 8 15.61 -28.53 -13.20
CA VAL A 8 16.49 -27.62 -12.45
C VAL A 8 16.75 -26.32 -13.22
N ILE A 9 17.02 -26.39 -14.52
CA ILE A 9 17.19 -25.20 -15.38
C ILE A 9 15.89 -24.39 -15.48
N PHE A 10 14.74 -25.06 -15.60
CA PHE A 10 13.44 -24.40 -15.63
C PHE A 10 13.14 -23.68 -14.31
N PHE A 11 13.44 -24.29 -13.15
CA PHE A 11 13.28 -23.63 -11.85
C PHE A 11 14.25 -22.45 -11.67
N ILE A 12 15.52 -22.59 -12.09
CA ILE A 12 16.52 -21.50 -12.03
C ILE A 12 16.08 -20.33 -12.92
N TYR A 13 15.60 -20.60 -14.14
CA TYR A 13 15.03 -19.57 -15.01
C TYR A 13 13.87 -18.86 -14.31
N ASN A 14 12.85 -19.59 -13.85
CA ASN A 14 11.68 -18.95 -13.21
C ASN A 14 12.01 -18.11 -11.97
N THR A 15 13.07 -18.46 -11.21
CA THR A 15 13.49 -17.66 -10.05
C THR A 15 14.29 -16.40 -10.40
N LEU A 16 14.87 -16.32 -11.60
CA LEU A 16 15.72 -15.19 -12.03
C LEU A 16 14.97 -14.10 -12.82
N PHE A 17 13.68 -14.28 -13.12
CA PHE A 17 12.87 -13.31 -13.88
C PHE A 17 11.70 -12.72 -13.08
N SER A 18 11.93 -12.25 -11.85
CA SER A 18 10.98 -11.29 -11.30
C SER A 18 11.03 -10.04 -12.18
N GLN A 19 10.00 -9.84 -13.01
CA GLN A 19 9.93 -8.74 -13.99
C GLN A 19 9.96 -7.35 -13.31
N ILE A 20 9.45 -7.30 -12.09
CA ILE A 20 9.45 -6.13 -11.22
C ILE A 20 10.00 -6.55 -9.86
N SER A 21 10.89 -5.74 -9.29
CA SER A 21 11.49 -5.97 -7.98
C SER A 21 11.35 -4.72 -7.10
N MET A 22 11.51 -4.88 -5.79
CA MET A 22 11.51 -3.77 -4.83
C MET A 22 12.73 -3.85 -3.93
N LYS A 23 13.35 -2.70 -3.68
CA LYS A 23 14.43 -2.56 -2.72
C LYS A 23 14.05 -1.51 -1.68
N VAL A 24 14.40 -1.78 -0.43
CA VAL A 24 14.22 -0.84 0.67
C VAL A 24 15.54 -0.69 1.43
N SER A 25 15.87 0.53 1.75
CA SER A 25 16.99 0.85 2.64
C SER A 25 16.63 1.97 3.60
N VAL A 26 17.32 2.03 4.73
CA VAL A 26 17.21 3.14 5.67
C VAL A 26 18.06 4.29 5.14
N PHE A 27 17.42 5.37 4.71
CA PHE A 27 18.09 6.58 4.27
C PHE A 27 18.62 7.41 5.45
N SER A 28 17.80 7.54 6.48
CA SER A 28 18.17 8.17 7.75
C SER A 28 17.33 7.61 8.89
N LYS A 29 17.85 7.71 10.12
CA LYS A 29 17.14 7.31 11.34
C LYS A 29 17.33 8.37 12.42
N LYS A 30 16.27 8.70 13.13
CA LYS A 30 16.29 9.49 14.37
C LYS A 30 15.36 8.82 15.37
N GLU A 31 15.91 8.25 16.45
CA GLU A 31 15.13 7.50 17.45
C GLU A 31 14.28 6.39 16.77
N ASP A 32 12.95 6.46 16.91
CA ASP A 32 11.98 5.51 16.32
C ASP A 32 11.51 5.92 14.91
N ASP A 33 11.95 7.07 14.41
CA ASP A 33 11.64 7.57 13.07
C ASP A 33 12.68 7.11 12.05
N TYR A 34 12.21 6.34 11.07
CA TYR A 34 12.98 5.89 9.92
C TYR A 34 12.54 6.65 8.68
N MET A 35 13.49 7.21 7.94
CA MET A 35 13.27 7.61 6.56
C MET A 35 13.67 6.44 5.67
N LEU A 36 12.70 5.77 5.07
CA LEU A 36 12.93 4.65 4.17
C LEU A 36 13.10 5.17 2.74
N LYS A 37 14.15 4.74 2.06
CA LYS A 37 14.26 4.87 0.60
C LYS A 37 13.70 3.60 -0.02
N ILE A 38 12.64 3.74 -0.79
CA ILE A 38 11.94 2.65 -1.46
C ILE A 38 12.13 2.82 -2.95
N GLU A 39 12.63 1.76 -3.59
CA GLU A 39 12.87 1.71 -5.03
C GLU A 39 12.10 0.53 -5.63
N VAL A 40 11.17 0.81 -6.54
CA VAL A 40 10.46 -0.19 -7.33
C VAL A 40 11.07 -0.20 -8.72
N ILE A 41 11.63 -1.34 -9.14
CA ILE A 41 12.46 -1.49 -10.33
C ILE A 41 11.71 -2.38 -11.32
N ASN A 42 11.63 -1.95 -12.58
CA ASN A 42 11.14 -2.79 -13.67
C ASN A 42 12.33 -3.31 -14.47
N ASP A 43 12.66 -4.58 -14.23
CA ASP A 43 13.77 -5.29 -14.87
C ASP A 43 13.36 -5.89 -16.22
N SER A 44 12.10 -5.73 -16.64
CA SER A 44 11.56 -6.26 -17.90
C SER A 44 11.74 -5.31 -19.10
N ASP A 45 11.33 -5.76 -20.28
CA ASP A 45 11.34 -4.97 -21.53
C ASP A 45 10.00 -4.26 -21.82
N TYR A 46 9.05 -4.32 -20.88
CA TYR A 46 7.71 -3.74 -21.03
C TYR A 46 7.50 -2.57 -20.07
N ASP A 47 6.71 -1.57 -20.46
CA ASP A 47 6.27 -0.51 -19.55
C ASP A 47 5.03 -0.98 -18.76
N TYR A 48 4.99 -0.67 -17.46
CA TYR A 48 3.87 -1.05 -16.59
C TYR A 48 3.14 0.16 -16.02
N ILE A 49 1.85 -0.05 -15.72
CA ILE A 49 1.11 0.73 -14.74
C ILE A 49 1.05 -0.05 -13.44
N ILE A 50 1.61 0.54 -12.39
CA ILE A 50 1.57 0.02 -11.03
C ILE A 50 0.72 0.93 -10.13
N PRO A 51 -0.35 0.42 -9.50
CA PRO A 51 -1.15 1.17 -8.54
C PRO A 51 -0.45 1.12 -7.19
N ILE A 52 0.03 2.26 -6.71
CA ILE A 52 0.74 2.36 -5.43
C ILE A 52 0.47 3.70 -4.76
N ASP A 53 -0.03 3.63 -3.53
CA ASP A 53 -0.14 4.78 -2.64
C ASP A 53 1.21 5.00 -1.94
N THR A 54 1.94 6.00 -2.43
CA THR A 54 3.26 6.37 -1.89
C THR A 54 3.15 7.20 -0.61
N ALA A 55 1.97 7.68 -0.25
CA ALA A 55 1.75 8.51 0.94
C ALA A 55 1.45 7.66 2.18
N ASN A 56 0.61 6.63 2.06
CA ASN A 56 0.11 5.87 3.21
C ASN A 56 0.61 4.42 3.22
N TYR A 57 0.75 3.82 4.40
CA TYR A 57 1.01 2.38 4.55
C TYR A 57 -0.28 1.61 4.73
N ARG A 58 -0.28 0.37 4.25
CA ARG A 58 -1.31 -0.60 4.57
C ARG A 58 -0.84 -1.47 5.73
N TYR A 59 -1.70 -1.70 6.71
CA TYR A 59 -1.39 -2.59 7.82
C TYR A 59 -1.41 -4.05 7.35
N TYR A 60 -0.69 -4.93 8.04
CA TYR A 60 -0.71 -6.36 7.73
C TYR A 60 -1.75 -7.08 8.60
N PHE A 61 -2.63 -7.81 7.91
CA PHE A 61 -3.54 -8.80 8.49
C PHE A 61 -3.39 -10.10 7.70
N PRO A 62 -3.20 -11.26 8.36
CA PRO A 62 -2.90 -12.52 7.70
C PRO A 62 -4.08 -13.03 6.85
N GLU A 63 -5.31 -12.68 7.22
CA GLU A 63 -6.53 -13.06 6.51
C GLU A 63 -6.83 -12.16 5.29
N GLU A 64 -6.14 -11.02 5.15
CA GLU A 64 -6.41 -10.09 4.06
C GLU A 64 -5.74 -10.55 2.75
N THR A 65 -6.53 -10.50 1.67
CA THR A 65 -6.03 -10.68 0.30
C THR A 65 -5.30 -9.43 -0.20
N CYS A 66 -4.73 -9.50 -1.41
CA CYS A 66 -4.35 -8.30 -2.16
C CYS A 66 -5.50 -7.28 -2.24
N ALA A 67 -5.17 -6.05 -2.62
CA ALA A 67 -6.11 -4.92 -2.71
C ALA A 67 -7.47 -5.32 -3.33
N ASN A 68 -8.56 -5.06 -2.59
CA ASN A 68 -9.93 -5.40 -2.93
C ASN A 68 -10.94 -4.27 -2.61
N PHE A 69 -10.47 -3.14 -2.08
CA PHE A 69 -11.18 -1.91 -1.74
C PHE A 69 -12.38 -2.06 -0.79
N TYR A 70 -12.48 -3.17 -0.05
CA TYR A 70 -13.62 -3.40 0.83
C TYR A 70 -13.75 -2.33 1.92
N ARG A 71 -12.61 -1.82 2.44
CA ARG A 71 -12.51 -0.86 3.56
C ARG A 71 -11.96 0.52 3.18
N LEU A 72 -12.02 0.92 1.91
CA LEU A 72 -11.30 2.10 1.39
C LEU A 72 -11.53 3.40 2.19
N GLU A 73 -12.70 3.59 2.80
CA GLU A 73 -13.02 4.79 3.59
C GLU A 73 -12.05 5.06 4.74
N ASN A 74 -11.47 4.01 5.34
CA ASN A 74 -10.57 4.12 6.49
C ASN A 74 -9.29 3.30 6.31
N TYR A 75 -9.00 2.83 5.08
CA TYR A 75 -7.93 1.89 4.84
C TYR A 75 -7.26 2.12 3.48
N PRO A 76 -5.98 2.52 3.45
CA PRO A 76 -5.26 2.79 2.21
C PRO A 76 -4.88 1.48 1.52
N ASP A 77 -5.81 0.92 0.77
CA ASP A 77 -5.71 -0.45 0.26
C ASP A 77 -4.59 -0.66 -0.77
N LEU A 78 -4.15 0.42 -1.44
CA LEU A 78 -2.97 0.47 -2.33
C LEU A 78 -1.70 0.94 -1.61
N GLY A 79 -1.79 1.17 -0.30
CA GLY A 79 -0.66 1.47 0.54
C GLY A 79 0.31 0.29 0.56
N ILE A 80 1.60 0.62 0.70
CA ILE A 80 2.64 -0.39 0.85
C ILE A 80 2.41 -1.11 2.17
N ILE A 81 2.37 -2.43 2.13
CA ILE A 81 2.24 -3.28 3.31
C ILE A 81 3.62 -3.38 3.95
N PHE A 82 3.74 -3.07 5.23
CA PHE A 82 4.95 -3.37 6.00
C PHE A 82 4.66 -4.61 6.85
N LYS A 83 5.53 -5.61 6.76
CA LYS A 83 5.41 -6.84 7.54
C LYS A 83 6.60 -6.94 8.47
N ILE A 84 6.33 -7.21 9.74
CA ILE A 84 7.33 -7.33 10.79
C ILE A 84 7.34 -8.78 11.26
N LYS A 85 8.52 -9.34 11.47
CA LYS A 85 8.69 -10.69 12.02
C LYS A 85 9.08 -10.64 13.48
N ASN A 86 8.57 -11.58 14.27
CA ASN A 86 8.99 -11.77 15.65
C ASN A 86 10.34 -12.52 15.74
N LYS A 87 10.83 -12.76 16.97
CA LYS A 87 12.06 -13.52 17.24
C LYS A 87 12.02 -14.99 16.76
N LYS A 88 10.82 -15.53 16.50
CA LYS A 88 10.61 -16.87 15.93
C LYS A 88 10.51 -16.85 14.40
N ASN A 89 10.77 -15.70 13.76
CA ASN A 89 10.66 -15.49 12.31
C ASN A 89 9.22 -15.65 11.77
N GLU A 90 8.22 -15.47 12.62
CA GLU A 90 6.79 -15.48 12.26
C GLU A 90 6.31 -14.05 12.02
N TYR A 91 5.39 -13.86 11.07
CA TYR A 91 4.77 -12.55 10.85
C TYR A 91 3.92 -12.14 12.05
N MET A 92 4.13 -10.91 12.49
CA MET A 92 3.32 -10.29 13.52
C MET A 92 2.10 -9.66 12.88
N ASP A 93 0.94 -9.86 13.50
CA ASP A 93 -0.30 -9.22 13.08
C ASP A 93 -0.38 -7.81 13.67
N SER A 94 -0.97 -6.90 12.91
CA SER A 94 -1.35 -5.61 13.48
C SER A 94 -2.55 -5.76 14.43
N LEU A 95 -2.52 -5.02 15.53
CA LEU A 95 -3.55 -5.00 16.56
C LEU A 95 -4.32 -3.69 16.49
N LEU A 96 -5.63 -3.73 16.70
CA LEU A 96 -6.44 -2.52 16.86
C LEU A 96 -6.33 -2.04 18.30
N SER A 97 -5.99 -0.77 18.50
CA SER A 97 -6.07 -0.13 19.82
C SER A 97 -7.53 -0.13 20.28
N GLY A 98 -7.74 -0.32 21.57
CA GLY A 98 -9.05 -0.03 22.16
C GLY A 98 -9.46 1.42 21.88
N PHE A 99 -10.75 1.71 22.07
CA PHE A 99 -11.25 3.07 21.97
C PHE A 99 -10.57 3.95 23.01
N MET A 100 -9.96 5.05 22.57
CA MET A 100 -9.49 6.11 23.46
C MET A 100 -10.68 6.68 24.23
N HIS A 101 -10.51 6.86 25.54
CA HIS A 101 -11.48 7.56 26.37
C HIS A 101 -11.42 9.05 26.00
N LEU A 102 -12.37 9.47 25.18
CA LEU A 102 -12.52 10.86 24.76
C LEU A 102 -13.60 11.53 25.60
N THR A 103 -13.36 12.79 25.95
CA THR A 103 -14.38 13.66 26.53
C THR A 103 -15.47 13.98 25.50
N GLU A 104 -16.64 14.42 25.98
CA GLU A 104 -17.74 14.82 25.10
C GLU A 104 -17.34 15.97 24.15
N GLU A 105 -16.55 16.92 24.65
CA GLU A 105 -16.04 18.05 23.85
C GLU A 105 -15.12 17.58 22.72
N GLU A 106 -14.20 16.64 23.02
CA GLU A 106 -13.31 16.05 22.01
C GLU A 106 -14.10 15.27 20.96
N LEU A 107 -15.11 14.49 21.37
CA LEU A 107 -16.00 13.78 20.44
C LEU A 107 -16.76 14.74 19.52
N LEU A 108 -17.27 15.85 20.05
CA LEU A 108 -17.93 16.90 19.28
C LEU A 108 -16.97 17.55 18.28
N ALA A 109 -15.72 17.84 18.69
CA ALA A 109 -14.70 18.42 17.83
C ALA A 109 -14.32 17.47 16.69
N ILE A 110 -14.10 16.18 16.98
CA ILE A 110 -13.82 15.14 15.99
C ILE A 110 -14.98 14.98 15.01
N SER A 111 -16.22 14.92 15.52
CA SER A 111 -17.43 14.81 14.70
C SER A 111 -17.58 15.99 13.72
N LYS A 112 -17.35 17.22 14.18
CA LYS A 112 -17.38 18.42 13.32
C LYS A 112 -16.32 18.36 12.22
N LYS A 113 -15.07 18.03 12.58
CA LYS A 113 -13.97 17.88 11.61
C LYS A 113 -14.25 16.79 10.59
N ARG A 114 -14.81 15.66 11.02
CA ARG A 114 -15.20 14.54 10.16
C ARG A 114 -16.27 14.96 9.14
N LYS A 115 -17.35 15.61 9.61
CA LYS A 115 -18.42 16.10 8.72
C LYS A 115 -17.91 17.06 7.65
N GLU A 116 -17.00 17.96 8.01
CA GLU A 116 -16.44 18.91 7.05
C GLU A 116 -15.54 18.21 6.01
N LYS A 117 -14.67 17.29 6.44
CA LYS A 117 -13.87 16.48 5.50
C LYS A 117 -14.75 15.66 4.56
N GLU A 118 -15.79 15.01 5.08
CA GLU A 118 -16.75 14.25 4.28
C GLU A 118 -17.47 15.13 3.26
N ARG A 119 -17.84 16.37 3.64
CA ARG A 119 -18.47 17.33 2.72
C ARG A 119 -17.54 17.72 1.58
N ILE A 120 -16.28 18.08 1.89
CA ILE A 120 -15.26 18.42 0.90
C ILE A 120 -14.99 17.24 -0.03
N HIS A 121 -14.84 16.04 0.53
CA HIS A 121 -14.63 14.81 -0.22
C HIS A 121 -15.79 14.53 -1.17
N ARG A 122 -17.04 14.62 -0.69
CA ARG A 122 -18.24 14.40 -1.52
C ARG A 122 -18.30 15.36 -2.70
N GLU A 123 -17.97 16.64 -2.54
CA GLU A 123 -17.95 17.60 -3.65
C GLU A 123 -16.86 17.26 -4.68
N LYS A 124 -15.66 16.88 -4.22
CA LYS A 124 -14.58 16.39 -5.09
C LYS A 124 -15.01 15.19 -5.93
N ILE A 125 -15.70 14.24 -5.32
CA ILE A 125 -16.16 13.00 -5.95
C ILE A 125 -17.33 13.25 -6.92
N LYS A 126 -18.25 14.16 -6.57
CA LYS A 126 -19.28 14.63 -7.51
C LYS A 126 -18.65 15.23 -8.78
N ASN A 127 -17.63 16.07 -8.62
CA ASN A 127 -16.92 16.67 -9.74
C ASN A 127 -16.18 15.61 -10.57
N TRP A 128 -15.56 14.63 -9.92
CA TRP A 128 -14.93 13.49 -10.59
C TRP A 128 -15.92 12.69 -11.43
N LYS A 129 -17.08 12.35 -10.85
CA LYS A 129 -18.18 11.65 -11.53
C LYS A 129 -18.59 12.37 -12.80
N ARG A 130 -18.81 13.70 -12.72
CA ARG A 130 -19.21 14.53 -13.87
C ARG A 130 -18.13 14.55 -14.95
N LYS A 131 -16.86 14.75 -14.56
CA LYS A 131 -15.73 14.83 -15.49
C LYS A 131 -15.55 13.55 -16.32
N TYR A 132 -15.66 12.39 -15.68
CA TYR A 132 -15.42 11.09 -16.31
C TYR A 132 -16.69 10.31 -16.67
N HIS A 133 -17.87 10.91 -16.51
CA HIS A 133 -19.18 10.31 -16.83
C HIS A 133 -19.38 8.93 -16.19
N ILE A 134 -18.89 8.75 -14.96
CA ILE A 134 -18.96 7.47 -14.25
C ILE A 134 -20.39 7.25 -13.76
N LYS A 135 -20.97 6.10 -14.10
CA LYS A 135 -22.27 5.65 -13.60
C LYS A 135 -22.06 4.79 -12.35
N GLY A 136 -23.03 4.79 -11.44
CA GLY A 136 -22.98 3.99 -10.21
C GLY A 136 -23.13 4.79 -8.92
N ASP A 137 -23.00 4.06 -7.82
CA ASP A 137 -23.01 4.58 -6.45
C ASP A 137 -21.75 5.40 -6.14
N TYR A 138 -21.79 6.15 -5.05
CA TYR A 138 -20.64 6.97 -4.62
C TYR A 138 -19.43 6.11 -4.27
N LYS A 139 -19.63 4.94 -3.66
CA LYS A 139 -18.54 4.03 -3.27
C LYS A 139 -17.70 3.60 -4.47
N ASN A 140 -18.30 3.19 -5.58
CA ASN A 140 -17.54 2.82 -6.78
C ASN A 140 -16.80 4.01 -7.42
N ILE A 141 -17.35 5.22 -7.31
CA ILE A 141 -16.71 6.43 -7.81
C ILE A 141 -15.51 6.80 -6.93
N ASP A 142 -15.61 6.62 -5.61
CA ASP A 142 -14.50 6.81 -4.67
C ASP A 142 -13.36 5.84 -4.96
N ILE A 143 -13.69 4.56 -5.19
CA ILE A 143 -12.72 3.54 -5.57
C ILE A 143 -12.05 3.89 -6.90
N ASN A 144 -12.83 4.25 -7.93
CA ASN A 144 -12.28 4.70 -9.21
C ASN A 144 -11.33 5.90 -9.03
N TRP A 145 -11.77 6.91 -8.28
CA TRP A 145 -10.98 8.10 -8.01
C TRP A 145 -9.67 7.74 -7.31
N TYR A 146 -9.72 6.94 -6.25
CA TYR A 146 -8.53 6.51 -5.51
C TYR A 146 -7.57 5.73 -6.41
N LEU A 147 -8.05 4.65 -7.04
CA LEU A 147 -7.24 3.81 -7.91
C LEU A 147 -6.54 4.62 -9.00
N TYR A 148 -7.31 5.44 -9.73
CA TYR A 148 -6.78 6.22 -10.84
C TYR A 148 -5.67 7.18 -10.41
N ASN A 149 -5.82 7.85 -9.26
CA ASN A 149 -4.81 8.78 -8.76
C ASN A 149 -3.55 8.09 -8.19
N GLN A 150 -3.62 6.79 -7.90
CA GLN A 150 -2.47 5.98 -7.48
C GLN A 150 -1.80 5.23 -8.62
N LEU A 151 -2.28 5.33 -9.87
CA LEU A 151 -1.59 4.74 -11.02
C LEU A 151 -0.26 5.46 -11.29
N LYS A 152 0.85 4.73 -11.24
CA LYS A 152 2.18 5.22 -11.59
C LYS A 152 2.69 4.48 -12.83
N VAL A 153 3.34 5.22 -13.72
CA VAL A 153 4.04 4.65 -14.87
C VAL A 153 5.41 4.17 -14.43
N LEU A 154 5.69 2.89 -14.62
CA LEU A 154 6.97 2.26 -14.37
C LEU A 154 7.55 1.76 -15.71
N LYS A 155 8.40 2.59 -16.32
CA LYS A 155 9.00 2.29 -17.62
C LYS A 155 9.98 1.11 -17.55
N SER A 156 10.14 0.43 -18.67
CA SER A 156 11.11 -0.64 -18.87
C SER A 156 12.52 -0.18 -18.48
N LYS A 157 13.23 -1.03 -17.73
CA LYS A 157 14.58 -0.79 -17.21
C LYS A 157 14.72 0.49 -16.37
N LYS A 158 13.62 0.99 -15.81
CA LYS A 158 13.60 2.17 -14.93
C LYS A 158 13.10 1.80 -13.54
N SER A 159 13.40 2.69 -12.60
CA SER A 159 12.88 2.61 -11.25
C SER A 159 12.07 3.84 -10.87
N ILE A 160 11.11 3.64 -9.98
CA ILE A 160 10.46 4.71 -9.22
C ILE A 160 11.10 4.68 -7.83
N THR A 161 11.70 5.80 -7.42
CA THR A 161 12.32 5.95 -6.11
C THR A 161 11.59 7.05 -5.33
N TYR A 162 11.26 6.78 -4.07
CA TYR A 162 10.71 7.77 -3.14
C TYR A 162 11.20 7.53 -1.72
N LEU A 163 11.17 8.61 -0.93
CA LEU A 163 11.44 8.58 0.50
C LEU A 163 10.11 8.54 1.26
N LYS A 164 10.05 7.74 2.31
CA LYS A 164 8.86 7.59 3.14
C LYS A 164 9.23 7.48 4.60
N ASN A 165 8.61 8.31 5.43
CA ASN A 165 8.71 8.20 6.87
C ASN A 165 8.08 6.88 7.33
N PHE A 166 8.67 6.25 8.33
CA PHE A 166 8.16 5.08 9.01
C PHE A 166 8.47 5.26 10.49
N ASN A 167 7.44 5.50 11.29
CA ASN A 167 7.54 5.48 12.74
C ASN A 167 6.72 4.31 13.25
N ILE A 168 7.34 3.46 14.05
CA ILE A 168 6.73 2.21 14.48
C ILE A 168 5.56 2.40 15.47
N ASN A 169 5.53 3.55 16.15
CA ASN A 169 4.47 3.94 17.07
C ASN A 169 3.42 4.83 16.39
N ASP A 170 3.75 5.38 15.22
CA ASP A 170 2.96 6.35 14.47
C ASP A 170 2.94 5.93 13.00
N ILE A 171 2.07 4.98 12.69
CA ILE A 171 1.86 4.53 11.33
C ILE A 171 0.59 5.20 10.80
N ASN A 172 0.77 6.13 9.87
CA ASN A 172 -0.32 6.92 9.27
C ASN A 172 -1.10 7.84 10.26
N ILE A 173 -0.50 8.40 11.34
CA ILE A 173 -1.21 9.41 12.16
C ILE A 173 -1.57 10.60 11.26
N GLY A 174 -2.85 10.68 10.89
CA GLY A 174 -3.30 11.50 9.78
C GLY A 174 -4.60 11.00 9.15
N LEU A 175 -4.65 9.68 8.89
CA LEU A 175 -5.86 9.01 8.41
C LEU A 175 -6.83 8.72 9.57
N ASP A 176 -6.30 8.26 10.70
CA ASP A 176 -7.04 7.79 11.87
C ASP A 176 -7.27 8.86 12.94
N ILE A 177 -6.88 10.13 12.74
CA ILE A 177 -7.14 11.20 13.73
C ILE A 177 -8.65 11.48 13.94
N ASN A 178 -9.49 10.83 13.14
CA ASN A 178 -10.94 10.86 13.24
C ASN A 178 -11.55 9.56 13.81
N SER A 179 -10.73 8.53 14.07
CA SER A 179 -11.14 7.32 14.76
C SER A 179 -10.58 7.33 16.18
N SER A 180 -11.40 6.88 17.13
CA SER A 180 -10.98 6.67 18.52
C SER A 180 -10.07 5.44 18.67
N SER A 181 -9.68 4.79 17.57
CA SER A 181 -8.79 3.65 17.53
C SER A 181 -7.77 3.78 16.39
N TYR A 182 -6.61 3.16 16.56
CA TYR A 182 -5.52 3.09 15.58
C TYR A 182 -4.92 1.69 15.58
N TYR A 183 -4.27 1.29 14.49
CA TYR A 183 -3.57 0.00 14.44
C TYR A 183 -2.12 0.13 14.90
N TYR A 184 -1.59 -0.89 15.57
CA TYR A 184 -0.22 -0.89 16.08
C TYR A 184 0.37 -2.31 16.15
N TYR A 185 1.67 -2.39 16.42
CA TYR A 185 2.38 -3.65 16.68
C TYR A 185 2.91 -3.65 18.11
N HIS A 186 2.71 -4.77 18.81
CA HIS A 186 3.26 -4.93 20.16
C HIS A 186 4.73 -5.35 20.10
N LEU A 187 5.62 -4.35 20.19
CA LEU A 187 7.06 -4.53 20.06
C LEU A 187 7.78 -4.11 21.34
N ASP A 188 8.71 -4.97 21.77
CA ASP A 188 9.62 -4.72 22.89
C ASP A 188 10.60 -3.58 22.57
N LYS A 189 10.91 -2.76 23.58
CA LYS A 189 11.94 -1.71 23.49
C LYS A 189 13.33 -2.32 23.37
N ASN A 190 14.19 -1.65 22.61
CA ASN A 190 15.57 -2.01 22.29
C ASN A 190 15.74 -3.37 21.62
N VAL A 191 14.73 -3.85 20.90
CA VAL A 191 14.77 -5.11 20.16
C VAL A 191 14.75 -4.84 18.66
N ASP A 192 15.63 -5.53 17.93
CA ASP A 192 15.65 -5.50 16.47
C ASP A 192 14.65 -6.50 15.90
N TYR A 193 13.80 -6.03 14.99
CA TYR A 193 12.82 -6.81 14.27
C TYR A 193 13.13 -6.76 12.78
N PRO A 194 13.12 -7.92 12.09
CA PRO A 194 13.18 -7.93 10.65
C PRO A 194 11.87 -7.43 10.05
N MET A 195 11.97 -6.51 9.10
CA MET A 195 10.85 -5.93 8.38
C MET A 195 11.12 -5.97 6.88
N PHE A 196 10.08 -6.24 6.10
CA PHE A 196 10.07 -5.95 4.67
C PHE A 196 8.79 -5.23 4.25
N LEU A 197 8.83 -4.70 3.04
CA LEU A 197 7.71 -4.06 2.39
C LEU A 197 7.11 -5.00 1.32
N GLU A 198 5.81 -4.91 1.11
CA GLU A 198 5.09 -5.68 0.10
C GLU A 198 4.05 -4.80 -0.62
N ILE A 199 3.98 -4.98 -1.94
CA ILE A 199 2.89 -4.48 -2.79
C ILE A 199 2.09 -5.72 -3.23
N CYS A 200 0.76 -5.69 -3.10
CA CYS A 200 -0.11 -6.83 -3.40
C CYS A 200 -1.35 -6.36 -4.18
N ILE A 201 -1.38 -6.61 -5.49
CA ILE A 201 -2.39 -6.10 -6.42
C ILE A 201 -3.18 -7.24 -7.06
N ASP A 202 -4.51 -7.23 -6.87
CA ASP A 202 -5.41 -8.14 -7.61
C ASP A 202 -5.79 -7.51 -8.95
N LYS A 203 -5.79 -8.29 -10.03
CA LYS A 203 -6.17 -7.83 -11.37
C LYS A 203 -7.59 -7.24 -11.42
N LYS A 204 -8.51 -7.68 -10.55
CA LYS A 204 -9.91 -7.24 -10.53
C LYS A 204 -10.07 -5.77 -10.14
N ILE A 205 -9.07 -5.17 -9.46
CA ILE A 205 -9.17 -3.75 -9.09
C ILE A 205 -9.34 -2.85 -10.32
N TYR A 206 -8.79 -3.26 -11.46
CA TYR A 206 -8.88 -2.51 -12.71
C TYR A 206 -10.28 -2.51 -13.32
N ASP A 207 -11.21 -3.35 -12.85
CA ASP A 207 -12.61 -3.30 -13.26
C ASP A 207 -13.31 -2.02 -12.77
N HIS A 208 -12.74 -1.35 -11.77
CA HIS A 208 -13.19 -0.03 -11.34
C HIS A 208 -12.78 1.10 -12.28
N LEU A 209 -11.83 0.89 -13.21
CA LEU A 209 -11.46 1.90 -14.21
C LEU A 209 -12.47 1.94 -15.35
N THR A 210 -12.79 3.15 -15.82
CA THR A 210 -13.60 3.33 -17.04
C THR A 210 -12.81 2.90 -18.26
N GLN A 211 -13.53 2.55 -19.34
CA GLN A 211 -12.89 2.19 -20.61
C GLN A 211 -11.97 3.31 -21.13
N LYS A 212 -12.41 4.58 -21.04
CA LYS A 212 -11.59 5.73 -21.43
C LYS A 212 -10.28 5.81 -20.63
N GLN A 213 -10.34 5.60 -19.31
CA GLN A 213 -9.14 5.58 -18.46
C GLN A 213 -8.22 4.40 -18.82
N LYS A 214 -8.77 3.23 -19.19
CA LYS A 214 -7.95 2.09 -19.66
C LYS A 214 -7.28 2.41 -21.00
N GLU A 215 -7.96 3.12 -21.88
CA GLU A 215 -7.42 3.54 -23.19
C GLU A 215 -6.25 4.52 -23.05
N GLU A 216 -6.26 5.40 -22.04
CA GLU A 216 -5.11 6.27 -21.71
C GLU A 216 -3.83 5.47 -21.42
N PHE A 217 -3.95 4.19 -21.03
CA PHE A 217 -2.84 3.30 -20.71
C PHE A 217 -2.71 2.09 -21.67
N LYS A 218 -3.31 2.13 -22.87
CA LYS A 218 -3.32 0.99 -23.82
C LYS A 218 -1.92 0.45 -24.19
N GLY A 219 -0.89 1.28 -24.12
CA GLY A 219 0.51 0.88 -24.39
C GLY A 219 1.26 0.27 -23.20
N TYR A 220 0.62 0.15 -22.05
CA TYR A 220 1.23 -0.30 -20.80
C TYR A 220 0.62 -1.62 -20.33
N MET A 221 1.41 -2.44 -19.65
CA MET A 221 0.92 -3.61 -18.93
C MET A 221 0.40 -3.21 -17.54
N PHE A 222 -0.81 -3.63 -17.19
CA PHE A 222 -1.32 -3.44 -15.83
C PHE A 222 -0.71 -4.49 -14.90
N PHE A 223 0.02 -4.02 -13.88
CA PHE A 223 0.65 -4.92 -12.91
C PHE A 223 -0.39 -5.65 -12.05
N SER A 224 -0.23 -6.96 -11.89
CA SER A 224 -0.96 -7.73 -10.89
C SER A 224 -0.04 -8.79 -10.30
N GLY A 225 -0.21 -9.08 -9.01
CA GLY A 225 0.66 -9.97 -8.25
C GLY A 225 1.26 -9.31 -7.02
N LYS A 226 2.36 -9.90 -6.53
CA LYS A 226 3.05 -9.46 -5.32
C LYS A 226 4.48 -9.04 -5.65
N ILE A 227 4.93 -7.95 -5.04
CA ILE A 227 6.33 -7.52 -5.05
C ILE A 227 6.76 -7.39 -3.60
N GLN A 228 7.80 -8.11 -3.20
CA GLN A 228 8.36 -8.06 -1.86
C GLN A 228 9.74 -7.43 -1.91
N SER A 229 10.08 -6.60 -0.92
CA SER A 229 11.43 -6.04 -0.80
C SER A 229 12.41 -7.03 -0.15
N ASN A 230 13.69 -6.66 -0.16
CA ASN A 230 14.65 -7.17 0.82
C ASN A 230 14.20 -6.85 2.26
N GLU A 231 14.80 -7.57 3.20
CA GLU A 231 14.61 -7.34 4.63
C GLU A 231 15.51 -6.20 5.13
N ILE A 232 15.02 -5.41 6.09
CA ILE A 232 15.78 -4.45 6.87
C ILE A 232 15.46 -4.62 8.35
N MET A 233 16.39 -4.25 9.21
CA MET A 233 16.19 -4.30 10.66
C MET A 233 15.63 -2.96 11.15
N ILE A 234 14.54 -3.03 11.92
CA ILE A 234 13.97 -1.91 12.66
C ILE A 234 14.08 -2.18 14.16
N ARG A 235 14.34 -1.13 14.93
CA ARG A 235 14.42 -1.13 16.39
C ARG A 235 13.43 -0.13 16.96
N LYS A 236 12.71 -0.56 18.00
CA LYS A 236 11.95 0.29 18.93
C LYS A 236 12.74 0.48 20.23
#